data_AF-A0A0G1Y5Z9-F1
#
_entry.id   AF-A0A0G1Y5Z9-F1
#
_cell.length_a   1.000
_cell.length_b   1.000
_cell.length_c   1.000
_cell.angle_alpha   90.00
_cell.angle_beta   90.00
_cell.angle_gamma   90.00
#
_symmetry.space_group_name_H-M   'P 1'
#
loop_
_entity.id
_entity.type
_entity.pdbx_description
1 polymer ?
#
loop_
_entity_poly.entity_id
_entity_poly.type
_entity_poly.pdbx_seq_one_letter_code
_entity_poly.pdbx_strand_id
1 'polypeptide(L)'
;MRRYCVPLLALLLFSACNGEAPSQVQNPDPNHLHADFAVWYEGEKLDFSGEEYQSGSLEEESDPGHGGHEHLHPYVHLHDGVGHVIHVHKPGFTLREFFDSLGQLDFFTQGHIWTMFINGQEEEFTLDYEIRDLDQIFLTTSAGSAKVLDELSRMTDDACQYSRTCPERGDPPREDCVSDPSVPCVVPPEDL
;
A
#
# COMPACT_ATOMS: atom_id res chain seq x y z
N MET A 1 46.00 -60.36 -6.97
CA MET A 1 44.95 -59.85 -6.05
C MET A 1 44.48 -58.51 -6.56
N ARG A 2 43.29 -58.45 -7.16
CA ARG A 2 42.74 -57.27 -7.86
C ARG A 2 41.78 -56.58 -6.88
N ARG A 3 42.14 -55.39 -6.38
CA ARG A 3 41.30 -54.62 -5.45
C ARG A 3 40.35 -53.75 -6.27
N TYR A 4 39.05 -54.01 -6.13
CA TYR A 4 37.99 -53.17 -6.70
C TYR A 4 37.78 -51.95 -5.79
N CYS A 5 37.95 -50.74 -6.33
CA CYS A 5 37.45 -49.52 -5.71
C CYS A 5 35.99 -49.35 -6.13
N VAL A 6 35.08 -49.41 -5.16
CA VAL A 6 33.67 -49.04 -5.32
C VAL A 6 33.59 -47.52 -5.13
N PRO A 7 33.02 -46.74 -6.06
CA PRO A 7 32.75 -45.33 -5.81
C PRO A 7 31.51 -45.20 -4.91
N LEU A 8 31.67 -44.47 -3.81
CA LEU A 8 30.59 -44.09 -2.89
C LEU A 8 29.79 -42.97 -3.56
N LEU A 9 28.62 -43.29 -4.11
CA LEU A 9 27.69 -42.32 -4.66
C LEU A 9 26.93 -41.68 -3.49
N ALA A 10 27.33 -40.47 -3.08
CA ALA A 10 26.62 -39.70 -2.07
C ALA A 10 25.38 -39.05 -2.72
N LEU A 11 24.19 -39.62 -2.49
CA LEU A 11 22.93 -38.93 -2.75
C LEU A 11 22.72 -37.84 -1.68
N LEU A 12 22.90 -36.58 -2.07
CA LEU A 12 22.38 -35.44 -1.32
C LEU A 12 20.87 -35.34 -1.58
N LEU A 13 20.08 -35.77 -0.60
CA LEU A 13 18.65 -35.49 -0.55
C LEU A 13 18.48 -34.02 -0.14
N PHE A 14 18.19 -33.15 -1.11
CA PHE A 14 17.64 -31.83 -0.81
C PHE A 14 16.23 -32.03 -0.25
N SER A 15 16.08 -31.91 1.06
CA SER A 15 14.77 -31.71 1.69
C SER A 15 14.21 -30.40 1.16
N ALA A 16 13.31 -30.48 0.19
CA ALA A 16 12.42 -29.38 -0.13
C ALA A 16 11.59 -29.09 1.12
N CYS A 17 11.89 -27.98 1.78
CA CYS A 17 10.98 -27.41 2.75
C CYS A 17 9.78 -26.91 1.94
N ASN A 18 8.75 -27.75 1.80
CA ASN A 18 7.42 -27.30 1.43
C ASN A 18 6.88 -26.50 2.62
N GLY A 19 7.33 -25.26 2.78
CA GLY A 19 6.53 -24.26 3.47
C GLY A 19 5.33 -24.01 2.57
N GLU A 20 4.16 -24.54 2.94
CA GLU A 20 2.92 -24.01 2.41
C GLU A 20 2.96 -22.50 2.64
N ALA A 21 2.95 -21.73 1.56
CA ALA A 21 2.74 -20.30 1.66
C ALA A 21 1.47 -20.09 2.49
N PRO A 22 1.48 -19.25 3.54
CA PRO A 22 0.29 -18.99 4.32
C PRO A 22 -0.85 -18.64 3.37
N SER A 23 -2.01 -19.29 3.52
CA SER A 23 -3.17 -18.98 2.70
C SER A 23 -3.44 -17.50 2.89
N GLN A 24 -3.33 -16.71 1.81
CA GLN A 24 -3.56 -15.28 1.91
C GLN A 24 -4.98 -15.07 2.42
N VAL A 25 -5.10 -14.44 3.59
CA VAL A 25 -6.40 -14.01 4.10
C VAL A 25 -6.92 -12.99 3.10
N GLN A 26 -8.15 -13.19 2.65
CA GLN A 26 -8.76 -12.32 1.66
C GLN A 26 -9.33 -11.08 2.36
N ASN A 27 -9.18 -9.92 1.73
CA ASN A 27 -9.83 -8.70 2.19
C ASN A 27 -11.35 -8.91 2.33
N PRO A 28 -11.93 -8.70 3.53
CA PRO A 28 -13.35 -8.93 3.77
C PRO A 28 -14.27 -7.92 3.06
N ASP A 29 -13.77 -6.73 2.70
CA ASP A 29 -14.49 -5.74 1.90
C ASP A 29 -13.72 -5.43 0.59
N PRO A 30 -14.04 -6.11 -0.52
CA PRO A 30 -13.33 -5.89 -1.79
C PRO A 30 -13.57 -4.50 -2.41
N ASN A 31 -14.48 -3.70 -1.85
CA ASN A 31 -14.69 -2.32 -2.28
C ASN A 31 -13.90 -1.32 -1.42
N HIS A 32 -13.30 -1.77 -0.33
CA HIS A 32 -12.45 -0.97 0.55
C HIS A 32 -11.03 -1.51 0.50
N LEU A 33 -10.15 -0.81 -0.22
CA LEU A 33 -8.79 -1.26 -0.46
C LEU A 33 -7.75 -0.32 0.12
N HIS A 34 -6.59 -0.89 0.41
CA HIS A 34 -5.45 -0.18 0.97
C HIS A 34 -4.22 -0.42 0.12
N ALA A 35 -3.39 0.60 -0.05
CA ALA A 35 -2.14 0.48 -0.79
C ALA A 35 -1.01 1.21 -0.06
N ASP A 36 0.17 0.60 0.00
CA ASP A 36 1.37 1.27 0.47
C ASP A 36 1.90 2.20 -0.62
N PHE A 37 2.39 3.37 -0.23
CA PHE A 37 3.10 4.24 -1.16
C PHE A 37 4.30 4.93 -0.53
N ALA A 38 5.29 5.24 -1.38
CA ALA A 38 6.35 6.16 -1.03
C ALA A 38 6.78 6.99 -2.24
N VAL A 39 7.08 8.26 -1.98
CA VAL A 39 7.58 9.20 -2.97
C VAL A 39 8.95 9.69 -2.54
N TRP A 40 9.93 9.59 -3.44
CA TRP A 40 11.29 10.05 -3.22
C TRP A 40 11.66 11.11 -4.24
N TYR A 41 11.98 12.31 -3.76
CA TYR A 41 12.34 13.43 -4.60
C TYR A 41 13.79 13.83 -4.34
N GLU A 42 14.62 13.81 -5.38
CA GLU A 42 16.05 14.12 -5.32
C GLU A 42 16.83 13.25 -4.31
N GLY A 43 16.25 12.12 -3.87
CA GLY A 43 16.83 11.23 -2.87
C GLY A 43 16.32 11.40 -1.45
N GLU A 44 15.31 12.22 -1.24
CA GLU A 44 14.67 12.42 0.05
C GLU A 44 13.26 11.85 0.00
N LYS A 45 12.90 11.03 0.99
CA LYS A 45 11.54 10.52 1.16
C LYS A 45 10.64 11.69 1.55
N LEU A 46 9.58 11.93 0.78
CA LEU A 46 8.55 12.89 1.15
C LEU A 46 7.68 12.31 2.28
N ASP A 47 7.31 13.19 3.21
CA ASP A 47 6.49 12.84 4.37
C ASP A 47 5.07 13.40 4.18
N PHE A 48 4.09 12.51 4.14
CA PHE A 48 2.67 12.84 4.00
C PHE A 48 1.90 12.67 5.32
N SER A 49 2.57 12.51 6.46
CA SER A 49 1.91 12.38 7.78
C SER A 49 1.41 13.70 8.38
N GLY A 50 1.78 14.84 7.76
CA GLY A 50 1.35 16.18 8.19
C GLY A 50 -0.16 16.41 8.02
N GLU A 51 -0.75 17.17 8.94
CA GLU A 51 -2.20 17.46 9.00
C GLU A 51 -2.79 17.95 7.67
N GLU A 52 -2.00 18.67 6.85
CA GLU A 52 -2.43 19.16 5.54
C GLU A 52 -2.77 18.06 4.51
N TYR A 53 -2.33 16.83 4.76
CA TYR A 53 -2.58 15.66 3.91
C TYR A 53 -3.59 14.69 4.51
N GLN A 54 -4.06 14.95 5.72
CA GLN A 54 -4.91 14.04 6.47
C GLN A 54 -6.37 14.49 6.37
N SER A 55 -7.24 13.57 5.99
CA SER A 55 -8.68 13.71 6.22
C SER A 55 -8.98 13.47 7.71
N GLY A 56 -10.07 14.06 8.20
CA GLY A 56 -10.61 13.72 9.51
C GLY A 56 -10.92 12.23 9.62
N SER A 57 -10.64 11.63 10.77
CA SER A 57 -11.12 10.28 11.06
C SER A 57 -12.63 10.32 11.33
N LEU A 58 -13.34 9.23 11.06
CA LEU A 58 -14.78 9.16 11.33
C LEU A 58 -15.11 9.29 12.83
N GLU A 59 -14.17 8.95 13.72
CA GLU A 59 -14.30 9.22 15.16
C GLU A 59 -14.34 10.73 15.43
N GLU A 60 -13.52 11.53 14.71
CA GLU A 60 -13.50 12.99 14.80
C GLU A 60 -14.75 13.63 14.16
N GLU A 61 -15.29 13.05 13.08
CA GLU A 61 -16.56 13.48 12.46
C GLU A 61 -17.79 13.24 13.36
N SER A 62 -17.67 12.33 14.33
CA SER A 62 -18.75 11.99 15.26
C SER A 62 -18.81 12.86 16.53
N ASP A 63 -17.81 13.73 16.75
CA ASP A 63 -17.78 14.64 17.90
C ASP A 63 -18.35 16.04 17.54
N PRO A 64 -19.56 16.39 18.01
CA PRO A 64 -20.16 17.70 17.74
C PRO A 64 -19.43 18.89 18.39
N GLY A 65 -18.37 18.64 19.18
CA GLY A 65 -17.51 19.65 19.80
C GLY A 65 -16.16 19.87 19.11
N HIS A 66 -15.75 18.98 18.20
CA HIS A 66 -14.56 19.13 17.37
C HIS A 66 -15.02 19.63 15.99
N GLY A 67 -14.42 20.73 15.50
CA GLY A 67 -14.80 21.30 14.21
C GLY A 67 -14.53 20.27 13.11
N GLY A 68 -15.60 19.72 12.52
CA GLY A 68 -15.56 18.67 11.50
C GLY A 68 -14.37 18.81 10.56
N HIS A 69 -13.54 17.79 10.56
CA HIS A 69 -12.35 17.73 9.72
C HIS A 69 -12.80 17.22 8.35
N GLU A 70 -13.25 18.17 7.52
CA GLU A 70 -13.72 17.90 6.15
C GLU A 70 -12.73 17.00 5.40
N HIS A 71 -13.22 15.86 4.88
CA HIS A 71 -12.39 14.97 4.09
C HIS A 71 -11.80 15.73 2.90
N LEU A 72 -10.48 15.63 2.69
CA LEU A 72 -9.84 16.15 1.48
C LEU A 72 -10.46 15.52 0.23
N HIS A 73 -10.75 14.22 0.31
CA HIS A 73 -11.61 13.53 -0.63
C HIS A 73 -12.34 12.34 0.03
N PRO A 74 -13.66 12.20 -0.16
CA PRO A 74 -14.48 11.24 0.60
C PRO A 74 -14.19 9.77 0.30
N TYR A 75 -13.53 9.45 -0.81
CA TYR A 75 -13.31 8.06 -1.23
C TYR A 75 -11.84 7.65 -1.40
N VAL A 76 -10.90 8.59 -1.36
CA VAL A 76 -9.46 8.29 -1.50
C VAL A 76 -8.64 9.30 -0.71
N HIS A 77 -8.03 8.87 0.39
CA HIS A 77 -7.38 9.78 1.32
C HIS A 77 -6.37 9.09 2.25
N LEU A 78 -5.73 9.90 3.10
CA LEU A 78 -4.93 9.49 4.25
C LEU A 78 -5.66 9.94 5.53
N HIS A 79 -5.47 9.23 6.63
CA HIS A 79 -5.93 9.65 7.96
C HIS A 79 -5.02 9.08 9.06
N ASP A 80 -5.29 9.49 10.31
CA ASP A 80 -4.60 9.06 11.53
C ASP A 80 -3.09 9.33 11.57
N GLY A 81 -2.62 10.28 10.76
CA GLY A 81 -1.19 10.60 10.63
C GLY A 81 -0.40 9.52 9.89
N VAL A 82 -1.07 8.60 9.20
CA VAL A 82 -0.45 7.53 8.42
C VAL A 82 -0.20 8.04 7.00
N GLY A 83 1.01 8.56 6.79
CA GLY A 83 1.43 9.17 5.52
C GLY A 83 1.86 8.19 4.42
N HIS A 84 1.65 6.88 4.60
CA HIS A 84 2.19 5.85 3.69
C HIS A 84 1.18 4.77 3.30
N VAL A 85 -0.06 4.83 3.79
CA VAL A 85 -1.15 3.90 3.41
C VAL A 85 -2.30 4.71 2.81
N ILE A 86 -2.59 4.48 1.54
CA ILE A 86 -3.72 5.07 0.84
C ILE A 86 -4.98 4.28 1.22
N HIS A 87 -6.01 4.96 1.71
CA HIS A 87 -7.33 4.38 1.96
C HIS A 87 -8.23 4.69 0.77
N VAL A 88 -8.90 3.68 0.23
CA VAL A 88 -9.80 3.81 -0.92
C VAL A 88 -11.10 3.10 -0.64
N HIS A 89 -12.17 3.86 -0.38
CA HIS A 89 -13.50 3.31 -0.04
C HIS A 89 -14.34 2.88 -1.26
N LYS A 90 -13.76 2.93 -2.47
CA LYS A 90 -14.43 2.49 -3.70
C LYS A 90 -13.41 2.18 -4.81
N PRO A 91 -13.52 1.07 -5.56
CA PRO A 91 -12.60 0.79 -6.66
C PRO A 91 -12.67 1.83 -7.78
N GLY A 92 -11.60 1.92 -8.58
CA GLY A 92 -11.54 2.78 -9.76
C GLY A 92 -10.84 4.13 -9.55
N PHE A 93 -10.34 4.42 -8.34
CA PHE A 93 -9.54 5.63 -8.10
C PHE A 93 -8.11 5.46 -8.61
N THR A 94 -7.63 6.54 -9.21
CA THR A 94 -6.30 6.63 -9.79
C THR A 94 -5.32 7.39 -8.90
N LEU A 95 -4.02 7.21 -9.13
CA LEU A 95 -2.98 8.04 -8.51
C LEU A 95 -3.19 9.54 -8.77
N ARG A 96 -3.76 9.91 -9.92
CA ARG A 96 -4.13 11.28 -10.24
C ARG A 96 -5.13 11.83 -9.24
N GLU A 97 -6.21 11.12 -9.00
CA GLU A 97 -7.26 11.55 -8.08
C GLU A 97 -6.74 11.60 -6.64
N PHE A 98 -5.90 10.64 -6.25
CA PHE A 98 -5.23 10.65 -4.95
C PHE A 98 -4.31 11.87 -4.77
N PHE A 99 -3.38 12.13 -5.69
CA PHE A 99 -2.48 13.28 -5.54
C PHE A 99 -3.18 14.62 -5.75
N ASP A 100 -4.28 14.67 -6.49
CA ASP A 100 -5.13 15.86 -6.59
C ASP A 100 -5.85 16.15 -5.26
N SER A 101 -6.34 15.13 -4.55
CA SER A 101 -6.96 15.32 -3.24
C SER A 101 -5.99 15.89 -2.20
N LEU A 102 -4.71 15.54 -2.30
CA LEU A 102 -3.63 16.11 -1.47
C LEU A 102 -3.13 17.49 -1.94
N GLY A 103 -3.67 18.03 -3.04
CA GLY A 103 -3.19 19.27 -3.65
C GLY A 103 -1.76 19.16 -4.24
N GLN A 104 -1.29 17.95 -4.52
CA GLN A 104 0.06 17.65 -5.01
C GLN A 104 0.12 17.27 -6.50
N LEU A 105 -0.99 17.33 -7.24
CA LEU A 105 -1.01 16.93 -8.64
C LEU A 105 0.01 17.70 -9.51
N ASP A 106 0.18 18.99 -9.26
CA ASP A 106 1.14 19.83 -9.97
C ASP A 106 2.59 19.36 -9.78
N PHE A 107 2.93 18.87 -8.58
CA PHE A 107 4.27 18.35 -8.27
C PHE A 107 4.64 17.16 -9.16
N PHE A 108 3.67 16.31 -9.52
CA PHE A 108 3.93 15.16 -10.39
C PHE A 108 3.89 15.48 -11.89
N THR A 109 3.26 16.59 -12.27
CA THR A 109 3.03 16.94 -13.68
C THR A 109 4.02 17.99 -14.22
N GLN A 110 4.78 18.66 -13.35
CA GLN A 110 5.62 19.80 -13.74
C GLN A 110 7.12 19.49 -13.70
N GLY A 111 7.67 19.08 -14.85
CA GLY A 111 9.11 19.21 -15.12
C GLY A 111 10.05 18.18 -14.47
N HIS A 112 9.50 17.18 -13.80
CA HIS A 112 10.26 16.08 -13.19
C HIS A 112 10.16 14.79 -14.01
N ILE A 113 11.24 14.02 -14.04
CA ILE A 113 11.25 12.69 -14.64
C ILE A 113 11.09 11.70 -13.49
N TRP A 114 9.94 11.04 -13.47
CA TRP A 114 9.59 10.05 -12.47
C TRP A 114 9.86 8.64 -13.00
N THR A 115 10.36 7.79 -12.12
CA THR A 115 10.33 6.33 -12.28
C THR A 115 9.29 5.78 -11.32
N MET A 116 8.45 4.88 -11.82
CA MET A 116 7.39 4.24 -11.05
C MET A 116 7.69 2.76 -10.91
N PHE A 117 7.45 2.23 -9.72
CA PHE A 117 7.45 0.80 -9.47
C PHE A 117 6.13 0.41 -8.82
N ILE A 118 5.55 -0.68 -9.29
CA ILE A 118 4.37 -1.30 -8.72
C ILE A 118 4.79 -2.69 -8.26
N ASN A 119 4.66 -2.96 -6.96
CA ASN A 119 5.03 -4.26 -6.37
C ASN A 119 6.48 -4.68 -6.70
N GLY A 120 7.38 -3.69 -6.68
CA GLY A 120 8.82 -3.86 -6.95
C GLY A 120 9.18 -4.01 -8.44
N GLN A 121 8.21 -4.00 -9.35
CA GLN A 121 8.44 -4.04 -10.79
C GLN A 121 8.39 -2.62 -11.36
N GLU A 122 9.40 -2.24 -12.16
CA GLU A 122 9.42 -0.95 -12.87
C GLU A 122 8.31 -0.91 -13.93
N GLU A 123 7.52 0.16 -13.92
CA GLU A 123 6.40 0.40 -14.84
C GLU A 123 6.55 1.77 -15.51
N GLU A 124 5.87 1.97 -16.65
CA GLU A 124 5.80 3.30 -17.27
C GLU A 124 5.13 4.28 -16.32
N PHE A 125 5.77 5.41 -16.04
CA PHE A 125 5.21 6.43 -15.17
C PHE A 125 3.88 6.96 -15.74
N THR A 126 2.81 6.78 -14.97
CA THR A 126 1.50 7.35 -15.25
C THR A 126 0.77 7.61 -13.95
N LEU A 127 0.01 8.72 -13.91
CA LEU A 127 -0.90 9.00 -12.80
C LEU A 127 -2.29 8.38 -13.03
N ASP A 128 -2.56 7.84 -14.21
CA ASP A 128 -3.83 7.21 -14.53
C ASP A 128 -3.86 5.72 -14.12
N TYR A 129 -2.86 5.27 -13.34
CA TYR A 129 -2.84 3.95 -12.72
C TYR A 129 -3.96 3.84 -11.68
N GLU A 130 -4.82 2.82 -11.84
CA GLU A 130 -5.88 2.48 -10.88
C GLU A 130 -5.27 1.70 -9.70
N ILE A 131 -5.44 2.25 -8.50
CA ILE A 131 -4.89 1.72 -7.25
C ILE A 131 -5.57 0.38 -6.93
N ARG A 132 -4.79 -0.63 -6.54
CA ARG A 132 -5.30 -1.94 -6.13
C ARG A 132 -4.90 -2.27 -4.71
N ASP A 133 -5.69 -3.16 -4.13
CA ASP A 133 -5.45 -3.65 -2.79
C ASP A 133 -4.07 -4.30 -2.66
N LEU A 134 -3.37 -3.94 -1.59
CA LEU A 134 -2.01 -4.37 -1.25
C LEU A 134 -0.91 -3.93 -2.23
N ASP A 135 -1.19 -3.00 -3.13
CA ASP A 135 -0.12 -2.47 -3.99
C ASP A 135 0.97 -1.78 -3.14
N GLN A 136 2.22 -2.00 -3.52
CA GLN A 136 3.36 -1.18 -3.11
C GLN A 136 3.72 -0.24 -4.26
N ILE A 137 3.28 1.02 -4.14
CA ILE A 137 3.44 2.05 -5.17
C ILE A 137 4.64 2.93 -4.82
N PHE A 138 5.71 2.82 -5.59
CA PHE A 138 6.93 3.58 -5.35
C PHE A 138 7.21 4.54 -6.51
N LEU A 139 7.35 5.83 -6.19
CA LEU A 139 7.68 6.89 -7.14
C LEU A 139 9.00 7.54 -6.76
N THR A 140 9.93 7.69 -7.70
CA THR A 140 11.21 8.35 -7.43
C THR A 140 11.73 9.18 -8.59
N THR A 141 12.44 10.27 -8.30
CA THR A 141 13.26 11.01 -9.29
C THR A 141 14.75 10.63 -9.22
N SER A 142 15.13 9.72 -8.33
CA SER A 142 16.50 9.26 -8.20
C SER A 142 16.98 8.52 -9.44
N ALA A 143 18.22 8.78 -9.83
CA ALA A 143 18.91 8.06 -10.88
C ALA A 143 19.90 7.04 -10.30
N GLY A 144 20.04 5.91 -10.99
CA GLY A 144 21.02 4.87 -10.66
C GLY A 144 20.45 3.75 -9.80
N SER A 145 20.66 2.51 -10.26
CA SER A 145 20.03 1.31 -9.69
C SER A 145 20.32 1.10 -8.20
N ALA A 146 21.53 1.43 -7.72
CA ALA A 146 21.88 1.23 -6.32
C ALA A 146 21.07 2.12 -5.36
N LYS A 147 20.83 3.39 -5.75
CA LYS A 147 20.05 4.32 -4.94
C LYS A 147 18.57 3.93 -4.97
N VAL A 148 18.02 3.69 -6.17
CA VAL A 148 16.63 3.25 -6.35
C VAL A 148 16.34 1.96 -5.57
N LEU A 149 17.26 0.99 -5.55
CA LEU A 149 17.09 -0.23 -4.75
C LEU A 149 17.11 0.01 -3.23
N ASP A 150 17.95 0.93 -2.74
CA ASP A 150 17.93 1.32 -1.32
C ASP A 150 16.61 2.00 -0.94
N GLU A 151 16.12 2.92 -1.78
CA GLU A 151 14.82 3.59 -1.58
C GLU A 151 13.66 2.60 -1.60
N LEU A 152 13.59 1.74 -2.62
CA LEU A 152 12.56 0.71 -2.76
C LEU A 152 12.57 -0.29 -1.59
N SER A 153 13.74 -0.62 -1.04
CA SER A 153 13.84 -1.52 0.13
C SER A 153 13.23 -0.96 1.42
N ARG A 154 12.90 0.34 1.44
CA ARG A 154 12.27 1.04 2.56
C ARG A 154 10.77 1.23 2.38
N MET A 155 10.19 0.62 1.34
CA MET A 155 8.74 0.48 1.20
C MET A 155 8.19 -0.33 2.37
N THR A 156 7.05 0.11 2.85
CA THR A 156 6.23 -0.62 3.83
C THR A 156 5.34 -1.63 3.10
N ASP A 157 4.75 -2.52 3.86
CA ASP A 157 3.69 -3.46 3.45
C ASP A 157 2.55 -3.41 4.48
N ASP A 158 2.29 -2.23 5.03
CA ASP A 158 1.35 -2.01 6.14
C ASP A 158 -0.10 -2.03 5.66
N ALA A 159 -0.38 -1.82 4.37
CA ALA A 159 -1.71 -1.94 3.80
C ALA A 159 -2.36 -3.30 4.10
N CYS A 160 -1.57 -4.36 4.29
CA CYS A 160 -2.09 -5.66 4.67
C CYS A 160 -2.85 -5.66 6.00
N GLN A 161 -2.47 -4.79 6.94
CA GLN A 161 -3.12 -4.68 8.24
C GLN A 161 -4.52 -4.09 8.07
N TYR A 162 -4.62 -3.02 7.31
CA TYR A 162 -5.87 -2.31 7.01
C TYR A 162 -6.82 -3.16 6.18
N SER A 163 -6.31 -3.89 5.18
CA SER A 163 -7.10 -4.85 4.41
C SER A 163 -7.35 -6.19 5.13
N ARG A 164 -6.91 -6.33 6.39
CA ARG A 164 -7.06 -7.53 7.24
C ARG A 164 -6.52 -8.82 6.59
N THR A 165 -5.49 -8.68 5.74
CA THR A 165 -4.87 -9.81 5.04
C THR A 165 -3.64 -10.39 5.76
N CYS A 166 -3.14 -9.69 6.79
CA CYS A 166 -2.04 -10.13 7.66
C CYS A 166 -2.42 -10.12 9.16
N PRO A 167 -3.28 -11.05 9.62
CA PRO A 167 -3.85 -11.03 10.98
C PRO A 167 -2.81 -11.12 12.10
N GLU A 168 -1.60 -11.59 11.82
CA GLU A 168 -0.49 -11.60 12.76
C GLU A 168 -0.02 -10.18 13.17
N ARG A 169 -0.38 -9.14 12.41
CA ARG A 169 -0.09 -7.73 12.73
C ARG A 169 -1.14 -7.07 13.64
N GLY A 170 -2.20 -7.80 13.98
CA GLY A 170 -3.33 -7.29 14.76
C GLY A 170 -4.38 -6.60 13.90
N ASP A 171 -5.44 -6.14 14.55
CA ASP A 171 -6.55 -5.47 13.86
C ASP A 171 -6.19 -4.00 13.56
N PRO A 172 -6.63 -3.46 12.41
CA PRO A 172 -6.52 -2.03 12.14
C PRO A 172 -7.45 -1.23 13.05
N PRO A 173 -7.26 0.10 13.16
CA PRO A 173 -8.30 0.98 13.70
C PRO A 173 -9.65 0.72 13.04
N ARG A 174 -10.73 1.08 13.74
CA ARG A 174 -12.06 0.98 13.14
C ARG A 174 -12.20 2.06 12.08
N GLU A 175 -12.57 1.64 10.88
CA GLU A 175 -12.97 2.53 9.79
C GLU A 175 -14.42 2.22 9.43
N ASP A 176 -15.30 3.22 9.52
CA ASP A 176 -16.67 3.04 9.07
C ASP A 176 -16.75 3.14 7.54
N CYS A 177 -17.67 2.38 6.98
CA CYS A 177 -17.94 2.40 5.56
C CYS A 177 -18.54 3.75 5.11
N VAL A 178 -17.95 4.36 4.07
CA VAL A 178 -18.57 5.50 3.39
C VAL A 178 -19.78 4.99 2.59
N SER A 179 -20.98 5.36 3.01
CA SER A 179 -22.22 4.88 2.40
C SER A 179 -22.44 5.43 0.98
N ASP A 180 -21.85 4.81 -0.04
CA ASP A 180 -22.19 5.01 -1.46
C ASP A 180 -23.25 3.96 -1.87
N PRO A 181 -24.49 4.35 -2.22
CA PRO A 181 -25.52 3.41 -2.66
C PRO A 181 -25.15 2.60 -3.91
N SER A 182 -24.20 3.08 -4.71
CA SER A 182 -23.70 2.39 -5.91
C SER A 182 -22.61 1.36 -5.61
N VAL A 183 -22.02 1.39 -4.42
CA VAL A 183 -20.95 0.49 -3.96
C VAL A 183 -21.21 0.12 -2.51
N PRO A 184 -22.02 -0.92 -2.25
CA PRO A 184 -22.30 -1.34 -0.88
C PRO A 184 -21.03 -1.88 -0.24
N CYS A 185 -20.60 -1.23 0.83
CA CYS A 185 -19.53 -1.73 1.65
C CYS A 185 -19.97 -2.98 2.42
N VAL A 186 -19.04 -3.89 2.63
CA VAL A 186 -19.28 -5.12 3.39
C VAL A 186 -18.61 -4.95 4.74
N VAL A 187 -19.37 -4.45 5.73
CA VAL A 187 -18.87 -4.38 7.11
C VAL A 187 -18.55 -5.80 7.58
N PRO A 188 -17.31 -6.10 7.98
CA PRO A 188 -16.96 -7.41 8.51
C PRO A 188 -17.83 -7.74 9.73
N PRO A 189 -18.28 -9.00 9.91
CA PRO A 189 -19.18 -9.37 11.00
C PRO A 189 -18.67 -9.03 12.41
N GLU A 190 -17.35 -8.96 12.58
CA GLU A 190 -16.69 -8.57 13.82
C GLU A 190 -16.79 -7.07 14.15
N ASP A 191 -17.13 -6.22 13.17
CA ASP A 191 -17.28 -4.77 13.34
C ASP A 191 -18.75 -4.32 13.45
N LEU A 192 -19.71 -5.26 13.34
CA LEU A 192 -21.15 -5.05 13.56
C LEU A 192 -21.54 -5.01 15.05
#